data_AF-A0AAU6HWZ8-F1
#
_entry.id   AF-A0AAU6HWZ8-F1
#
_cell.length_a   1.000
_cell.length_b   1.000
_cell.length_c   1.000
_cell.angle_alpha   90.00
_cell.angle_beta   90.00
_cell.angle_gamma   90.00
#
_symmetry.space_group_name_H-M   'P 1'
#
loop_
_entity.id
_entity.type
_entity.pdbx_description
1 polymer ?
#
loop_
_entity_poly.entity_id
_entity_poly.type
_entity_poly.pdbx_seq_one_letter_code
_entity_poly.pdbx_strand_id
1 'polypeptide(L)'
;MSEHAKPKGAPKDFSGDSSFERGRRRRYPFSQLPDWVLFADISPGAKTLYWALYVHVNQERKDDTGDMRVWPGQDKLLYISGIKSKTTLRKYLKELRKIGAADWRTGRNPYNPLRTQTVYRVHEEPEDHYTGPASITDVYDAYKSDEQD
;
A
#
# COMPACT_ATOMS: atom_id res chain seq x y z
N MET A 1 -45.90 35.92 14.90
CA MET A 1 -44.43 36.04 14.80
C MET A 1 -43.84 35.15 15.89
N SER A 2 -43.01 34.17 15.50
CA SER A 2 -42.64 33.00 16.32
C SER A 2 -41.87 33.32 17.60
N GLU A 3 -42.34 32.76 18.72
CA GLU A 3 -41.56 32.55 19.93
C GLU A 3 -40.32 31.71 19.62
N HIS A 4 -39.13 32.29 19.74
CA HIS A 4 -37.90 31.52 19.77
C HIS A 4 -37.75 30.90 21.16
N ALA A 5 -37.96 29.59 21.25
CA ALA A 5 -37.71 28.81 22.45
C ALA A 5 -36.25 28.97 22.89
N LYS A 6 -36.02 29.50 24.10
CA LYS A 6 -34.69 29.49 24.71
C LYS A 6 -34.24 28.04 24.90
N PRO A 7 -33.00 27.67 24.51
CA PRO A 7 -32.50 26.33 24.74
C PRO A 7 -32.48 26.03 26.25
N LYS A 8 -33.17 24.96 26.66
CA LYS A 8 -33.10 24.43 28.03
C LYS A 8 -31.77 23.69 28.20
N GLY A 9 -30.85 24.29 28.95
CA GLY A 9 -29.63 23.63 29.43
C GLY A 9 -28.52 24.65 29.69
N ALA A 10 -27.96 24.66 30.89
CA ALA A 10 -26.67 25.33 31.12
C ALA A 10 -25.59 24.65 30.25
N PRO A 11 -24.57 25.38 29.76
CA PRO A 11 -23.43 24.76 29.10
C PRO A 11 -22.87 23.69 30.03
N LYS A 12 -22.81 22.44 29.55
CA LYS A 12 -22.28 21.33 30.33
C LYS A 12 -20.80 21.63 30.56
N ASP A 13 -20.41 21.73 31.83
CA ASP A 13 -19.02 21.97 32.21
C ASP A 13 -18.20 20.74 31.81
N PHE A 14 -17.35 20.88 30.79
CA PHE A 14 -16.45 19.82 30.30
C PHE A 14 -15.14 19.77 31.10
N SER A 15 -15.02 20.55 32.19
CA SER A 15 -13.80 20.63 33.01
C SER A 15 -13.44 19.34 33.78
N GLY A 16 -14.26 18.29 33.67
CA GLY A 16 -14.01 16.97 34.27
C GLY A 16 -13.83 15.80 33.30
N ASP A 17 -13.92 16.01 31.98
CA ASP A 17 -13.89 14.90 31.01
C ASP A 17 -12.46 14.68 30.48
N SER A 18 -11.56 14.25 31.36
CA SER A 18 -10.23 13.74 30.97
C SER A 18 -10.32 12.42 30.19
N SER A 19 -11.51 11.86 30.02
CA SER A 19 -11.80 10.74 29.13
C SER A 19 -12.36 11.22 27.79
N PHE A 20 -11.55 11.96 27.03
CA PHE A 20 -11.70 11.93 25.58
C PHE A 20 -11.41 10.49 25.13
N GLU A 21 -12.42 9.63 25.14
CA GLU A 21 -12.33 8.32 24.51
C GLU A 21 -12.03 8.56 23.03
N ARG A 22 -10.77 8.28 22.66
CA ARG A 22 -10.35 8.33 21.26
C ARG A 22 -11.30 7.42 20.47
N GLY A 23 -11.97 7.97 19.46
CA GLY A 23 -12.90 7.23 18.61
C GLY A 23 -12.27 6.01 17.91
N ARG A 24 -13.07 5.30 17.11
CA ARG A 24 -12.67 4.06 16.41
C ARG A 24 -11.37 4.26 15.61
N ARG A 25 -10.25 3.71 16.08
CA ARG A 25 -8.96 3.70 15.36
C ARG A 25 -8.71 2.33 14.73
N ARG A 26 -8.40 2.31 13.43
CA ARG A 26 -7.62 1.19 12.85
C ARG A 26 -6.18 1.32 13.35
N ARG A 27 -5.57 0.22 13.78
CA ARG A 27 -4.18 0.19 14.26
C ARG A 27 -3.21 0.67 13.16
N TYR A 28 -3.46 0.28 11.90
CA TYR A 28 -2.75 0.75 10.71
C TYR A 28 -3.78 1.30 9.70
N PRO A 29 -4.08 2.62 9.73
CA PRO A 29 -5.14 3.19 8.91
C PRO A 29 -4.71 3.52 7.47
N PHE A 30 -3.41 3.53 7.19
CA PHE A 30 -2.82 3.86 5.88
C PHE A 30 -1.67 2.92 5.55
N SER A 31 -1.34 2.86 4.26
CA SER A 31 -0.18 2.17 3.70
C SER A 31 0.73 3.20 3.03
N GLN A 32 2.03 3.11 3.26
CA GLN A 32 3.01 4.02 2.65
C GLN A 32 3.50 3.47 1.32
N LEU A 33 3.85 4.35 0.38
CA LEU A 33 4.65 3.99 -0.79
C LEU A 33 6.10 4.37 -0.48
N PRO A 34 7.08 3.49 -0.69
CA PRO A 34 8.46 3.91 -0.75
C PRO A 34 8.70 4.84 -1.95
N ASP A 35 9.44 5.92 -1.73
CA ASP A 35 9.73 6.95 -2.73
C ASP A 35 10.35 6.36 -4.02
N TRP A 36 11.28 5.41 -3.88
CA TRP A 36 11.93 4.76 -5.03
C TRP A 36 10.92 4.04 -5.96
N VAL A 37 9.84 3.46 -5.41
CA VAL A 37 8.77 2.83 -6.23
C VAL A 37 7.94 3.90 -6.93
N LEU A 38 7.71 5.04 -6.27
CA LEU A 38 7.04 6.19 -6.87
C LEU A 38 7.84 6.75 -8.06
N PHE A 39 9.16 6.80 -7.96
CA PHE A 39 10.03 7.37 -9.00
C PHE A 39 10.52 6.37 -10.04
N ALA A 40 10.34 5.07 -9.81
CA ALA A 40 10.71 4.04 -10.77
C ALA A 40 10.03 4.23 -12.14
N ASP A 41 10.77 3.90 -13.20
CA ASP A 41 10.30 3.84 -14.59
C ASP A 41 9.42 2.60 -14.83
N ILE A 42 8.24 2.64 -14.22
CA ILE A 42 7.17 1.66 -14.36
C ILE A 42 5.84 2.37 -14.57
N SER A 43 4.87 1.65 -15.13
CA SER A 43 3.54 2.18 -15.40
C SER A 43 2.85 2.68 -14.12
N PRO A 44 2.04 3.75 -14.17
CA PRO A 44 1.26 4.20 -13.02
C PRO A 44 0.40 3.09 -12.40
N GLY A 45 -0.19 2.23 -13.24
CA GLY A 45 -0.96 1.07 -12.77
C GLY A 45 -0.13 0.02 -12.04
N ALA A 46 1.17 -0.09 -12.33
CA ALA A 46 2.08 -0.94 -11.58
C ALA A 46 2.38 -0.36 -10.19
N LYS A 47 2.54 0.96 -10.07
CA LYS A 47 2.65 1.68 -8.78
C LYS A 47 1.40 1.45 -7.91
N THR A 48 0.20 1.56 -8.49
CA THR A 48 -1.06 1.23 -7.80
C THR A 48 -1.12 -0.24 -7.37
N LEU A 49 -0.63 -1.15 -8.22
CA LEU A 49 -0.59 -2.58 -7.88
C LEU A 49 0.36 -2.86 -6.71
N TYR A 50 1.50 -2.18 -6.64
CA TYR A 50 2.40 -2.27 -5.48
C TYR A 50 1.65 -1.90 -4.20
N TRP A 51 0.92 -0.79 -4.19
CA TRP A 51 0.08 -0.42 -3.04
C TRP A 51 -0.97 -1.46 -2.69
N ALA A 52 -1.66 -2.01 -3.70
CA ALA A 52 -2.65 -3.05 -3.47
C ALA A 52 -2.03 -4.29 -2.80
N LEU A 53 -0.79 -4.66 -3.16
CA LEU A 53 -0.04 -5.73 -2.50
C LEU A 53 0.38 -5.31 -1.08
N TYR A 54 0.90 -4.11 -0.91
CA TYR A 54 1.43 -3.61 0.35
C TYR A 54 0.32 -3.43 1.41
N VAL A 55 -0.90 -3.06 1.03
CA VAL A 55 -2.07 -3.04 1.94
C VAL A 55 -2.36 -4.41 2.56
N HIS A 56 -1.98 -5.50 1.88
CA HIS A 56 -2.10 -6.85 2.44
C HIS A 56 -0.95 -7.23 3.36
N VAL A 57 0.17 -6.51 3.32
CA VAL A 57 1.27 -6.63 4.29
C VAL A 57 0.79 -6.01 5.59
N ASN A 58 0.17 -6.84 6.43
CA ASN A 58 -0.18 -6.43 7.79
C ASN A 58 1.12 -6.41 8.61
N GLN A 59 1.51 -5.26 9.16
CA GLN A 59 2.71 -5.14 10.00
C GLN A 59 2.63 -5.96 11.30
N GLU A 60 1.45 -6.49 11.64
CA GLU A 60 1.24 -7.44 12.73
C GLU A 60 0.38 -8.62 12.26
N ARG A 61 0.90 -9.40 11.33
CA ARG A 61 0.35 -10.74 11.12
C ARG A 61 0.42 -11.52 12.43
N LYS A 62 -0.74 -12.01 12.91
CA LYS A 62 -0.89 -12.81 14.15
C LYS A 62 -0.11 -14.13 14.10
N ASP A 63 0.26 -14.56 12.90
CA ASP A 63 1.07 -15.72 12.58
C ASP A 63 2.55 -15.35 12.58
N ASP A 64 3.10 -14.83 13.70
CA ASP A 64 4.52 -14.73 14.15
C ASP A 64 5.69 -14.64 13.12
N THR A 65 5.40 -14.26 11.88
CA THR A 65 6.32 -14.20 10.74
C THR A 65 5.96 -12.97 9.94
N GLY A 66 6.43 -11.81 10.40
CA GLY A 66 6.37 -10.52 9.69
C GLY A 66 7.27 -10.53 8.45
N ASP A 67 6.99 -11.39 7.47
CA ASP A 67 7.92 -11.75 6.39
C ASP A 67 7.68 -11.00 5.06
N MET A 68 6.92 -9.90 5.09
CA MET A 68 6.54 -9.11 3.89
C MET A 68 5.84 -9.93 2.80
N ARG A 69 5.34 -11.12 3.12
CA ARG A 69 4.66 -12.00 2.17
C ARG A 69 3.16 -11.80 2.18
N VAL A 70 2.54 -11.82 1.01
CA VAL A 70 1.09 -11.71 0.84
C VAL A 70 0.59 -12.72 -0.20
N TRP A 71 -0.63 -13.20 -0.07
CA TRP A 71 -1.22 -14.17 -1.02
C TRP A 71 -2.65 -13.83 -1.43
N PRO A 72 -2.95 -12.57 -1.82
CA PRO A 72 -4.24 -12.29 -2.44
C PRO A 72 -4.37 -13.06 -3.77
N GLY A 73 -5.54 -13.64 -4.01
CA GLY A 73 -5.86 -14.18 -5.33
C GLY A 73 -5.88 -13.07 -6.38
N GLN A 74 -5.59 -13.41 -7.63
CA GLN A 74 -5.56 -12.42 -8.73
C GLN A 74 -6.87 -11.64 -8.88
N ASP A 75 -8.02 -12.27 -8.63
CA ASP A 75 -9.32 -11.60 -8.73
C ASP A 75 -9.48 -10.51 -7.65
N LYS A 76 -8.90 -10.71 -6.45
CA LYS A 76 -8.85 -9.67 -5.41
C LYS A 76 -7.92 -8.53 -5.80
N LEU A 77 -6.78 -8.84 -6.39
CA LEU A 77 -5.85 -7.83 -6.89
C LEU A 77 -6.51 -6.97 -7.96
N LEU A 78 -7.15 -7.58 -8.95
CA LEU A 78 -7.89 -6.85 -9.99
C LEU A 78 -8.94 -5.90 -9.39
N TYR A 79 -9.71 -6.40 -8.42
CA TYR A 79 -10.76 -5.62 -7.75
C TYR A 79 -10.18 -4.42 -6.99
N ILE A 80 -9.18 -4.65 -6.14
CA ILE A 80 -8.61 -3.59 -5.27
C ILE A 80 -7.83 -2.56 -6.09
N SER A 81 -7.06 -2.99 -7.08
CA SER A 81 -6.24 -2.09 -7.89
C SER A 81 -7.01 -1.43 -9.03
N GLY A 82 -8.29 -1.77 -9.23
CA GLY A 82 -9.11 -1.29 -10.37
C GLY A 82 -8.63 -1.77 -11.74
N ILE A 83 -7.77 -2.78 -11.82
CA ILE A 83 -7.25 -3.30 -13.09
C ILE A 83 -8.32 -4.17 -13.74
N LYS A 84 -8.66 -3.87 -15.00
CA LYS A 84 -9.76 -4.53 -15.71
C LYS A 84 -9.43 -5.90 -16.29
N SER A 85 -8.15 -6.23 -16.50
CA SER A 85 -7.75 -7.46 -17.18
C SER A 85 -6.60 -8.20 -16.50
N LYS A 86 -6.66 -9.53 -16.52
CA LYS A 86 -5.57 -10.40 -16.02
C LYS A 86 -4.28 -10.21 -16.82
N THR A 87 -4.36 -9.88 -18.11
CA THR A 87 -3.20 -9.62 -18.95
C THR A 87 -2.46 -8.37 -18.48
N THR A 88 -3.20 -7.28 -18.21
CA THR A 88 -2.63 -6.04 -17.67
C THR A 88 -2.04 -6.27 -16.28
N LEU A 89 -2.74 -7.00 -15.42
CA LEU A 89 -2.22 -7.38 -14.09
C LEU A 89 -0.87 -8.10 -14.21
N ARG A 90 -0.76 -9.09 -15.11
CA ARG A 90 0.50 -9.82 -15.35
C ARG A 90 1.61 -8.93 -15.89
N LYS A 91 1.28 -7.95 -16.76
CA LYS A 91 2.23 -6.96 -17.24
C LYS A 91 2.80 -6.15 -16.06
N TYR A 92 1.92 -5.62 -15.22
CA TYR A 92 2.33 -4.82 -14.06
C TYR A 92 3.10 -5.63 -13.01
N LEU A 93 2.72 -6.89 -12.76
CA LEU A 93 3.53 -7.79 -11.92
C LEU A 93 4.96 -7.95 -12.48
N LYS A 94 5.11 -8.09 -13.80
CA LYS A 94 6.45 -8.18 -14.42
C LYS A 94 7.25 -6.88 -14.27
N GLU A 95 6.60 -5.72 -14.37
CA GLU A 95 7.25 -4.42 -14.14
C GLU A 95 7.76 -4.31 -12.70
N LEU A 96 6.94 -4.67 -11.71
CA LEU A 96 7.34 -4.67 -10.30
C LEU A 96 8.51 -5.62 -10.03
N ARG A 97 8.51 -6.80 -10.65
CA ARG A 97 9.64 -7.75 -10.53
C ARG A 97 10.90 -7.24 -11.21
N LYS A 98 10.77 -6.55 -12.34
CA LYS A 98 11.93 -6.00 -13.09
C LYS A 98 12.72 -5.01 -12.23
N ILE A 99 12.04 -4.23 -11.40
CA ILE A 99 12.68 -3.26 -10.51
C ILE A 99 12.98 -3.81 -9.10
N GLY A 100 12.72 -5.09 -8.84
CA GLY A 100 12.92 -5.69 -7.52
C GLY A 100 11.91 -5.24 -6.45
N ALA A 101 10.78 -4.61 -6.82
CA ALA A 101 9.79 -4.12 -5.84
C ALA A 101 8.88 -5.24 -5.31
N ALA A 102 8.68 -6.30 -6.11
CA ALA A 102 7.95 -7.48 -5.67
C ALA A 102 8.37 -8.74 -6.42
N ASP A 103 8.48 -9.84 -5.67
CA ASP A 103 8.67 -11.19 -6.19
C ASP A 103 7.45 -12.05 -5.93
N TRP A 104 7.32 -13.16 -6.64
CA TRP A 104 6.32 -14.17 -6.29
C TRP A 104 6.78 -15.58 -6.64
N ARG A 105 6.21 -16.53 -5.90
CA ARG A 105 6.32 -17.96 -6.19
C ARG A 105 4.92 -18.55 -6.24
N THR A 106 4.69 -19.41 -7.21
CA THR A 106 3.45 -20.19 -7.31
C THR A 106 3.77 -21.63 -6.92
N GLY A 107 3.08 -22.14 -5.91
CA GLY A 107 3.25 -23.50 -5.40
C GLY A 107 1.91 -24.16 -5.10
N ARG A 108 1.96 -25.44 -4.69
CA ARG A 108 0.77 -26.10 -4.12
C ARG A 108 0.49 -25.51 -2.75
N ASN A 109 -0.78 -25.31 -2.43
CA ASN A 109 -1.19 -24.84 -1.11
C ASN A 109 -0.91 -25.96 -0.10
N PRO A 110 -0.16 -25.68 1.00
CA PRO A 110 0.21 -26.71 1.97
C PRO A 110 -1.00 -27.30 2.71
N TYR A 111 -2.08 -26.52 2.86
CA TYR A 111 -3.32 -26.96 3.50
C TYR A 111 -4.30 -27.61 2.51
N ASN A 112 -4.13 -27.41 1.21
CA ASN A 112 -4.94 -28.03 0.17
C ASN A 112 -4.09 -28.32 -1.08
N PRO A 113 -3.48 -29.51 -1.20
CA PRO A 113 -2.57 -29.85 -2.30
C PRO A 113 -3.20 -29.80 -3.70
N LEU A 114 -4.53 -29.81 -3.79
CA LEU A 114 -5.28 -29.71 -5.05
C LEU A 114 -5.36 -28.28 -5.58
N ARG A 115 -4.99 -27.28 -4.76
CA ARG A 115 -5.03 -25.86 -5.13
C ARG A 115 -3.63 -25.30 -5.25
N THR A 116 -3.41 -24.47 -6.27
CA THR A 116 -2.21 -23.65 -6.36
C THR A 116 -2.42 -22.33 -5.63
N GLN A 117 -1.34 -21.80 -5.06
CA GLN A 117 -1.32 -20.51 -4.39
C GLN A 117 -0.12 -19.72 -4.89
N THR A 118 -0.33 -18.44 -5.15
CA THR A 118 0.75 -17.50 -5.42
C THR A 118 1.01 -16.71 -4.16
N VAL A 119 2.26 -16.75 -3.71
CA VAL A 119 2.76 -15.97 -2.58
C VAL A 119 3.66 -14.90 -3.17
N TYR A 120 3.27 -13.65 -2.97
CA TYR A 120 4.03 -12.46 -3.32
C TYR A 120 4.89 -12.06 -2.12
N ARG A 121 6.09 -11.55 -2.36
CA ARG A 121 6.95 -10.87 -1.39
C ARG A 121 7.11 -9.44 -1.87
N VAL A 122 6.78 -8.48 -1.00
CA VAL A 122 6.91 -7.05 -1.30
C VAL A 122 8.17 -6.53 -0.62
N HIS A 123 8.90 -5.66 -1.29
CA HIS A 123 10.15 -5.09 -0.78
C HIS A 123 9.97 -3.60 -0.53
N GLU A 124 10.35 -3.14 0.67
CA GLU A 124 10.30 -1.72 1.06
C GLU A 124 11.54 -0.97 0.57
N GLU A 125 12.67 -1.65 0.54
CA GLU A 125 13.95 -1.11 0.10
C GLU A 125 14.26 -1.60 -1.32
N PRO A 126 14.92 -0.77 -2.14
CA PRO A 126 15.42 -1.21 -3.45
C PRO A 126 16.55 -2.23 -3.29
N GLU A 127 16.81 -3.02 -4.33
CA GLU A 127 17.99 -3.90 -4.36
C GLU A 127 19.29 -3.07 -4.41
N ASP A 128 20.40 -3.63 -3.90
CA ASP A 128 21.71 -2.94 -3.80
C ASP A 128 22.23 -2.33 -5.12
N HIS A 129 21.74 -2.81 -6.25
CA HIS A 129 22.14 -2.39 -7.61
C HIS A 129 21.02 -1.67 -8.37
N TYR A 130 20.01 -1.14 -7.66
CA TYR A 130 18.98 -0.31 -8.25
C TYR A 130 19.58 0.99 -8.83
N THR A 131 19.31 1.25 -10.10
CA THR A 131 19.89 2.39 -10.83
C THR A 131 18.91 3.55 -11.04
N GLY A 132 17.69 3.45 -10.52
CA GLY A 132 16.69 4.52 -10.65
C GLY A 132 16.79 5.54 -9.50
N PRO A 133 16.02 6.63 -9.57
CA PRO A 133 15.93 7.60 -8.47
C PRO A 133 15.34 6.95 -7.22
N ALA A 134 16.07 6.98 -6.10
CA ALA A 134 15.59 6.41 -4.84
C ALA A 134 14.95 7.47 -3.92
N SER A 135 15.25 8.74 -4.17
CA SER A 135 14.79 9.89 -3.40
C SER A 135 14.32 11.04 -4.30
N ILE A 136 13.60 11.99 -3.70
CA ILE A 136 13.18 13.21 -4.40
C ILE A 136 14.37 14.07 -4.83
N THR A 137 15.47 14.02 -4.08
CA THR A 137 16.71 14.71 -4.43
C THR A 137 17.28 14.18 -5.75
N ASP A 138 17.35 12.85 -5.91
CA ASP A 138 17.82 12.21 -7.14
C ASP A 138 16.99 12.64 -8.37
N VAL A 139 15.67 12.75 -8.18
CA VAL A 139 14.75 13.19 -9.24
C VAL A 139 15.02 14.64 -9.64
N TYR A 140 15.20 15.54 -8.67
CA TYR A 140 15.46 16.94 -8.97
C TYR A 140 16.85 17.18 -9.54
N ASP A 141 17.84 16.38 -9.15
CA ASP A 141 19.19 16.46 -9.73
C ASP A 141 19.19 15.99 -11.20
N ALA A 142 18.43 14.94 -11.53
CA ALA A 142 18.20 14.53 -12.91
C ALA A 142 17.46 15.61 -13.72
N TYR A 143 16.37 16.17 -13.18
CA TYR A 143 15.59 17.23 -13.84
C TYR A 143 16.43 18.48 -14.17
N LYS A 144 17.28 18.92 -13.25
CA LYS A 144 18.18 20.07 -13.47
C LYS A 144 19.27 19.78 -14.51
N SER A 145 19.67 18.53 -14.66
CA SER A 145 20.67 18.13 -15.66
C SER A 145 20.06 18.18 -17.06
N ASP A 146 18.81 17.74 -17.22
CA ASP A 146 18.06 17.80 -18.48
C ASP A 146 17.75 19.24 -18.95
N GLU A 147 17.63 20.21 -18.04
CA GLU A 147 17.42 21.63 -18.39
C GLU A 147 18.67 22.35 -18.91
N GLN A 148 19.86 21.77 -18.71
CA GLN A 148 21.15 22.39 -19.08
C GLN A 148 21.71 21.90 -20.43
N ASP A 149 21.13 20.85 -21.01
CA ASP A 149 21.45 20.31 -22.35
C ASP A 149 20.48 20.82 -23.44
#